data_AF-A0A7K0VHH3-F1
#
_entry.id   AF-A0A7K0VHH3-F1
#
_cell.length_a   1.000
_cell.length_b   1.000
_cell.length_c   1.000
_cell.angle_alpha   90.00
_cell.angle_beta   90.00
_cell.angle_gamma   90.00
#
_symmetry.space_group_name_H-M   'P 1'
#
loop_
_entity.id
_entity.type
_entity.pdbx_description
1 polymer ?
#
loop_
_entity_poly.entity_id
_entity_poly.type
_entity_poly.pdbx_seq_one_letter_code
_entity_poly.pdbx_strand_id
1 'polypeptide(L)'
;WPAGTQAGDGNSGVAQLVKSTTGAIGYVDLSDAKANGLTVALVKNKAGKFVAPTLEAASAAAEGATINDDLTYFLGWADGDAAYPIAAQTWIIAYTTQADPAKAEAIRGFLTYLLNEGQTLAPTIDFAPLPESLRLKAIENIAKIGA
;
A
#
# COMPACT_ATOMS: atom_id res chain seq x y z
N TRP A 1 -14.85 -13.75 16.26
CA TRP A 1 -14.88 -12.33 16.66
C TRP A 1 -15.53 -12.20 18.02
N PRO A 2 -15.07 -11.27 18.88
CA PRO A 2 -15.71 -10.98 20.17
C PRO A 2 -17.19 -10.59 20.03
N ALA A 3 -17.98 -10.79 21.08
CA ALA A 3 -19.33 -10.26 21.13
C ALA A 3 -19.30 -8.72 21.07
N GLY A 4 -20.16 -8.12 20.24
CA GLY A 4 -20.22 -6.67 20.03
C GLY A 4 -19.34 -6.11 18.91
N THR A 5 -18.60 -6.96 18.18
CA THR A 5 -17.94 -6.53 16.93
C THR A 5 -18.97 -6.01 15.93
N GLN A 6 -18.73 -4.82 15.39
CA GLN A 6 -19.50 -4.24 14.29
C GLN A 6 -18.72 -4.39 12.99
N ALA A 7 -19.42 -4.66 11.89
CA ALA A 7 -18.83 -4.75 10.56
C ALA A 7 -19.19 -3.50 9.75
N GLY A 8 -18.17 -2.87 9.16
CA GLY A 8 -18.34 -1.78 8.20
C GLY A 8 -18.03 -2.27 6.79
N ASP A 9 -18.76 -1.77 5.80
CA ASP A 9 -18.49 -2.06 4.39
C ASP A 9 -17.31 -1.21 3.90
N GLY A 10 -16.23 -1.87 3.49
CA GLY A 10 -14.97 -1.23 3.10
C GLY A 10 -14.33 -0.34 4.18
N ASN A 11 -13.29 0.41 3.80
CA ASN A 11 -12.62 1.33 4.71
C ASN A 11 -13.56 2.43 5.21
N SER A 12 -14.35 3.03 4.32
CA SER A 12 -15.24 4.15 4.70
C SER A 12 -16.33 3.72 5.69
N GLY A 13 -16.88 2.51 5.56
CA GLY A 13 -17.81 1.96 6.54
C GLY A 13 -17.16 1.74 7.91
N VAL A 14 -15.95 1.16 7.93
CA VAL A 14 -15.20 0.98 9.19
C VAL A 14 -14.83 2.32 9.82
N ALA A 15 -14.35 3.29 9.03
CA ALA A 15 -13.99 4.63 9.50
C ALA A 15 -15.18 5.34 10.15
N GLN A 16 -16.36 5.25 9.55
CA GLN A 16 -17.57 5.87 10.09
C GLN A 16 -18.02 5.19 11.40
N LEU A 17 -17.89 3.87 11.52
CA LEU A 17 -18.18 3.16 12.77
C LEU A 17 -17.22 3.55 13.89
N VAL A 18 -15.92 3.61 13.60
CA VAL A 18 -14.91 4.06 14.57
C VAL A 18 -15.19 5.50 15.02
N LYS A 19 -15.53 6.39 14.09
CA LYS A 19 -15.82 7.79 14.38
C LYS A 19 -17.06 7.99 15.25
N SER A 20 -18.10 7.21 15.02
CA SER A 20 -19.41 7.36 15.68
C SER A 20 -19.55 6.55 16.97
N THR A 21 -18.63 5.62 17.24
CA THR A 21 -18.71 4.72 18.41
C THR A 21 -17.62 5.06 19.43
N THR A 22 -18.03 5.62 20.57
CA THR A 22 -17.11 5.93 21.68
C THR A 22 -16.34 4.69 22.13
N GLY A 23 -15.01 4.79 22.16
CA GLY A 23 -14.11 3.71 22.60
C GLY A 23 -13.86 2.62 21.55
N ALA A 24 -14.35 2.78 20.32
CA ALA A 24 -14.07 1.82 19.25
C ALA A 24 -12.60 1.84 18.82
N ILE A 25 -12.13 0.68 18.38
CA ILE A 25 -10.87 0.49 17.67
C ILE A 25 -11.16 -0.28 16.38
N GLY A 26 -10.53 0.14 15.29
CA GLY A 26 -10.64 -0.49 13.98
C GLY A 26 -9.36 -0.29 13.18
N TYR A 27 -9.34 -0.82 11.96
CA TYR A 27 -8.24 -0.65 11.02
C TYR A 27 -8.79 -0.16 9.68
N VAL A 28 -8.15 0.86 9.13
CA VAL A 28 -8.43 1.41 7.80
C VAL A 28 -7.11 1.86 7.18
N ASP A 29 -7.07 2.09 5.88
CA ASP A 29 -5.90 2.74 5.27
C ASP A 29 -5.75 4.21 5.74
N LEU A 30 -4.54 4.76 5.53
CA LEU A 30 -4.18 6.08 6.02
C LEU A 30 -5.04 7.20 5.39
N SER A 31 -5.42 7.05 4.12
CA SER A 31 -6.21 8.06 3.41
C SER A 31 -7.62 8.17 4.01
N ASP A 32 -8.27 7.03 4.29
CA ASP A 32 -9.58 7.00 4.96
C ASP A 32 -9.50 7.51 6.40
N ALA A 33 -8.43 7.19 7.14
CA ALA A 33 -8.22 7.72 8.49
C ALA A 33 -8.12 9.25 8.49
N LYS A 34 -7.33 9.82 7.57
CA LYS A 34 -7.16 11.28 7.42
C LYS A 34 -8.44 11.96 6.97
N ALA A 35 -9.08 11.45 5.92
CA ALA A 35 -10.32 12.01 5.38
C ALA A 35 -11.44 12.06 6.44
N ASN A 36 -11.48 11.10 7.35
CA ASN A 36 -12.47 11.04 8.42
C ASN A 36 -12.05 11.74 9.71
N GLY A 37 -10.81 12.23 9.81
CA GLY A 37 -10.28 12.88 11.01
C GLY A 37 -10.14 11.92 12.20
N LEU A 38 -9.81 10.65 11.93
CA LEU A 38 -9.63 9.65 12.98
C LEU A 38 -8.34 9.89 13.75
N THR A 39 -8.36 9.60 15.06
CA THR A 39 -7.12 9.49 15.84
C THR A 39 -6.41 8.20 15.46
N VAL A 40 -5.15 8.31 15.04
CA VAL A 40 -4.31 7.15 14.67
C VAL A 40 -3.42 6.73 15.84
N ALA A 41 -3.13 5.43 15.93
CA ALA A 41 -2.26 4.88 16.98
C ALA A 41 -0.79 4.97 16.57
N LEU A 42 0.09 5.22 17.55
CA LEU A 42 1.51 4.90 17.41
C LEU A 42 1.69 3.42 17.76
N VAL A 43 2.38 2.68 16.90
CA VAL A 43 2.58 1.24 17.09
C VAL A 43 4.07 0.98 17.30
N LYS A 44 4.39 0.16 18.31
CA LYS A 44 5.76 -0.26 18.57
C LYS A 44 6.24 -1.16 17.44
N ASN A 45 7.32 -0.78 16.75
CA ASN A 45 7.92 -1.56 15.67
C ASN A 45 8.96 -2.57 16.19
N LYS A 46 9.59 -3.30 15.26
CA LYS A 46 10.59 -4.34 15.55
C LYS A 46 11.84 -3.79 16.26
N ALA A 47 12.23 -2.55 15.99
CA ALA A 47 13.31 -1.83 16.68
C ALA A 47 12.90 -1.29 18.07
N GLY A 48 11.66 -1.50 18.48
CA GLY A 48 11.13 -1.10 19.77
C GLY A 48 10.72 0.38 19.86
N LYS A 49 10.62 1.09 18.73
CA LYS A 49 10.18 2.48 18.64
C LYS A 49 8.68 2.56 18.40
N PHE A 50 7.99 3.50 19.04
CA PHE A 50 6.59 3.80 18.74
C PHE A 50 6.53 4.75 17.55
N VAL A 51 6.00 4.28 16.43
CA VAL A 51 5.99 4.99 15.14
C VAL A 51 4.55 5.29 14.73
N ALA A 52 4.30 6.49 14.19
CA ALA A 52 3.00 6.87 13.63
C ALA A 52 2.86 6.41 12.16
N PRO A 53 1.64 6.18 11.65
CA PRO A 53 1.44 5.83 10.25
C PRO A 53 1.61 7.08 9.38
N THR A 54 2.79 7.22 8.76
CA THR A 54 3.10 8.28 7.79
C THR A 54 3.63 7.68 6.48
N LEU A 55 3.70 8.49 5.42
CA LEU A 55 4.25 8.03 4.14
C LEU A 55 5.73 7.67 4.28
N GLU A 56 6.47 8.46 5.05
CA GLU A 56 7.89 8.22 5.35
C GLU A 56 8.07 6.92 6.13
N ALA A 57 7.19 6.63 7.08
CA ALA A 57 7.24 5.40 7.86
C ALA A 57 6.86 4.15 7.03
N ALA A 58 6.00 4.30 6.03
CA ALA A 58 5.70 3.25 5.05
C ALA A 58 6.87 3.04 4.08
N SER A 59 7.51 4.11 3.59
CA SER A 59 8.74 4.02 2.80
C SER A 59 9.87 3.35 3.58
N ALA A 60 10.06 3.70 4.85
CA ALA A 60 11.06 3.08 5.71
C ALA A 60 10.79 1.56 5.89
N ALA A 61 9.52 1.15 6.00
CA ALA A 61 9.17 -0.27 6.02
C ALA A 61 9.51 -0.97 4.69
N ALA A 62 9.34 -0.28 3.56
CA ALA A 62 9.69 -0.81 2.24
C ALA A 62 11.21 -0.93 2.00
N GLU A 63 12.00 0.00 2.53
CA GLU A 63 13.47 -0.09 2.52
C GLU A 63 13.99 -1.27 3.35
N GLY A 64 13.33 -1.58 4.47
CA GLY A 64 13.67 -2.73 5.32
C GLY A 64 13.15 -4.08 4.82
N ALA A 65 12.37 -4.11 3.74
CA ALA A 65 11.75 -5.33 3.23
C ALA A 65 12.64 -6.04 2.19
N THR A 66 12.58 -7.37 2.19
CA THR A 66 13.18 -8.18 1.12
C THR A 66 12.20 -8.32 -0.04
N ILE A 67 12.65 -7.96 -1.24
CA ILE A 67 11.85 -8.05 -2.48
C ILE A 67 12.28 -9.29 -3.25
N ASN A 68 11.35 -10.22 -3.42
CA ASN A 68 11.54 -11.45 -4.18
C ASN A 68 11.60 -11.17 -5.70
N ASP A 69 12.07 -12.16 -6.48
CA ASP A 69 12.23 -12.03 -7.92
C ASP A 69 10.89 -11.96 -8.68
N ASP A 70 9.82 -12.51 -8.09
CA ASP A 70 8.44 -12.40 -8.59
C ASP A 70 7.75 -11.08 -8.17
N LEU A 71 8.53 -10.12 -7.68
CA LEU A 71 8.11 -8.84 -7.10
C LEU A 71 7.32 -8.97 -5.80
N THR A 72 7.12 -10.15 -5.23
CA THR A 72 6.45 -10.27 -3.93
C THR A 72 7.35 -9.75 -2.80
N TYR A 73 6.75 -9.09 -1.81
CA TYR A 73 7.45 -8.63 -0.61
C TYR A 73 6.45 -8.54 0.55
N PHE A 74 6.96 -8.39 1.76
CA PHE A 74 6.13 -8.20 2.95
C PHE A 74 6.67 -7.02 3.75
N LEU A 75 5.84 -6.01 3.96
CA LEU A 75 6.19 -4.79 4.70
C LEU A 75 5.89 -4.88 6.20
N GLY A 76 5.03 -5.82 6.59
CA GLY A 76 4.65 -5.98 7.99
C GLY A 76 5.87 -6.34 8.83
N TRP A 77 6.01 -5.66 9.97
CA TRP A 77 7.12 -5.91 10.90
C TRP A 77 8.53 -5.83 10.27
N ALA A 78 8.70 -4.99 9.24
CA ALA A 78 9.98 -4.76 8.59
C ALA A 78 11.04 -4.19 9.56
N ASP A 79 12.32 -4.36 9.19
CA ASP A 79 13.44 -3.78 9.93
C ASP A 79 13.52 -2.26 9.70
N GLY A 80 14.07 -1.53 10.68
CA GLY A 80 14.29 -0.09 10.60
C GLY A 80 13.64 0.70 11.75
N ASP A 81 14.35 1.70 12.25
CA ASP A 81 13.90 2.50 13.41
C ASP A 81 12.61 3.30 13.14
N ALA A 82 12.41 3.72 11.89
CA ALA A 82 11.25 4.50 11.45
C ALA A 82 10.18 3.66 10.75
N ALA A 83 10.36 2.34 10.61
CA ALA A 83 9.41 1.48 9.91
C ALA A 83 8.09 1.36 10.67
N TYR A 84 6.97 1.70 10.03
CA TYR A 84 5.65 1.45 10.60
C TYR A 84 5.31 -0.04 10.49
N PRO A 85 4.95 -0.73 11.58
CA PRO A 85 4.86 -2.18 11.59
C PRO A 85 3.63 -2.76 10.86
N ILE A 86 2.66 -1.91 10.49
CA ILE A 86 1.42 -2.29 9.79
C ILE A 86 1.36 -1.59 8.42
N ALA A 87 2.49 -1.55 7.71
CA ALA A 87 2.53 -1.15 6.32
C ALA A 87 2.17 -2.33 5.41
N ALA A 88 1.55 -2.03 4.27
CA ALA A 88 1.22 -3.03 3.25
C ALA A 88 1.22 -2.38 1.86
N GLN A 89 1.52 -3.19 0.87
CA GLN A 89 1.43 -2.85 -0.54
C GLN A 89 0.11 -3.30 -1.16
N THR A 90 -0.24 -2.69 -2.28
CA THR A 90 -1.31 -3.16 -3.18
C THR A 90 -0.72 -3.62 -4.52
N TRP A 91 -1.48 -4.39 -5.28
CA TRP A 91 -1.02 -5.04 -6.51
C TRP A 91 -1.89 -4.65 -7.70
N ILE A 92 -1.24 -4.46 -8.84
CA ILE A 92 -1.91 -4.51 -10.14
C ILE A 92 -1.55 -5.86 -10.76
N ILE A 93 -2.57 -6.63 -11.15
CA ILE A 93 -2.40 -7.94 -11.79
C ILE A 93 -2.83 -7.80 -13.24
N ALA A 94 -1.95 -8.19 -14.17
CA ALA A 94 -2.22 -8.19 -15.60
C ALA A 94 -1.83 -9.54 -16.20
N TYR A 95 -2.65 -10.05 -17.13
CA TYR A 95 -2.28 -11.23 -17.90
C TYR A 95 -1.09 -10.92 -18.82
N THR A 96 -0.12 -11.83 -18.88
CA THR A 96 1.02 -11.73 -19.79
C THR A 96 0.63 -11.98 -21.24
N THR A 97 -0.46 -12.71 -21.49
CA THR A 97 -0.99 -12.97 -22.84
C THR A 97 -2.33 -12.27 -23.00
N GLN A 98 -2.42 -11.41 -24.01
CA GLN A 98 -3.65 -10.70 -24.36
C GLN A 98 -4.12 -11.16 -25.73
N ALA A 99 -5.41 -11.48 -25.88
CA ALA A 99 -5.95 -11.88 -27.18
C ALA A 99 -5.89 -10.77 -28.24
N ASP A 100 -5.85 -9.51 -27.81
CA ASP A 100 -5.80 -8.33 -28.66
C ASP A 100 -4.45 -7.61 -28.51
N PRO A 101 -3.64 -7.50 -29.58
CA PRO A 101 -2.38 -6.76 -29.55
C PRO A 101 -2.53 -5.29 -29.15
N ALA A 102 -3.63 -4.62 -29.52
CA ALA A 102 -3.87 -3.23 -29.13
C ALA A 102 -4.10 -3.12 -27.62
N LYS A 103 -4.78 -4.10 -27.03
CA LYS A 103 -4.96 -4.19 -25.57
C LYS A 103 -3.64 -4.46 -24.85
N ALA A 104 -2.78 -5.32 -25.40
CA ALA A 104 -1.43 -5.54 -24.85
C ALA A 104 -0.64 -4.24 -24.79
N GLU A 105 -0.62 -3.46 -25.87
CA GLU A 105 0.06 -2.17 -25.92
C GLU A 105 -0.53 -1.16 -24.94
N ALA A 106 -1.86 -1.04 -24.86
CA ALA A 106 -2.51 -0.13 -23.93
C ALA A 106 -2.18 -0.46 -22.45
N ILE A 107 -2.16 -1.74 -22.08
CA ILE A 107 -1.79 -2.18 -20.72
C ILE A 107 -0.32 -1.85 -20.44
N ARG A 108 0.60 -2.13 -21.39
CA ARG A 108 2.01 -1.79 -21.24
C ARG A 108 2.21 -0.29 -21.03
N GLY A 109 1.56 0.54 -21.85
CA GLY A 109 1.64 2.00 -21.75
C GLY A 109 1.10 2.51 -20.41
N PHE A 110 -0.05 2.01 -19.96
CA PHE A 110 -0.64 2.40 -18.69
C PHE A 110 0.24 2.04 -17.49
N LEU A 111 0.75 0.81 -17.43
CA LEU A 111 1.65 0.38 -16.34
C LEU A 111 2.97 1.16 -16.36
N THR A 112 3.51 1.45 -17.56
CA THR A 112 4.73 2.25 -17.71
C THR A 112 4.53 3.66 -17.17
N TYR A 113 3.40 4.30 -17.47
CA TYR A 113 3.06 5.61 -16.90
C TYR A 113 2.94 5.56 -15.38
N LEU A 114 2.18 4.59 -14.83
CA LEU A 114 2.00 4.47 -13.38
C LEU A 114 3.32 4.26 -12.61
N LEU A 115 4.27 3.55 -13.22
CA LEU A 115 5.59 3.26 -12.65
C LEU A 115 6.62 4.37 -12.91
N ASN A 116 6.28 5.40 -13.69
CA ASN A 116 7.13 6.57 -13.92
C ASN A 116 6.41 7.83 -13.42
N GLU A 117 5.85 8.65 -14.30
CA GLU A 117 5.26 9.95 -13.97
C GLU A 117 4.10 9.81 -12.97
N GLY A 118 3.34 8.73 -13.06
CA GLY A 118 2.21 8.44 -12.17
C GLY A 118 2.61 8.26 -10.69
N GLN A 119 3.87 7.89 -10.39
CA GLN A 119 4.33 7.78 -9.00
C GLN A 119 4.24 9.11 -8.25
N THR A 120 4.33 10.24 -8.96
CA THR A 120 4.23 11.59 -8.37
C THR A 120 2.83 11.88 -7.81
N LEU A 121 1.82 11.12 -8.22
CA LEU A 121 0.45 11.25 -7.72
C LEU A 121 0.23 10.50 -6.40
N ALA A 122 1.03 9.47 -6.08
CA ALA A 122 0.79 8.64 -4.90
C ALA A 122 0.75 9.45 -3.58
N PRO A 123 1.68 10.40 -3.32
CA PRO A 123 1.64 11.18 -2.08
C PRO A 123 0.41 12.09 -1.96
N THR A 124 -0.21 12.49 -3.07
CA THR A 124 -1.38 13.39 -3.05
C THR A 124 -2.65 12.69 -2.58
N ILE A 125 -2.63 11.35 -2.58
CA ILE A 125 -3.71 10.47 -2.11
C ILE A 125 -3.27 9.60 -0.93
N ASP A 126 -2.23 10.03 -0.19
CA ASP A 126 -1.72 9.36 1.01
C ASP A 126 -1.12 7.95 0.79
N PHE A 127 -0.54 7.71 -0.39
CA PHE A 127 0.28 6.53 -0.67
C PHE A 127 1.76 6.88 -0.75
N ALA A 128 2.60 6.04 -0.15
CA ALA A 128 4.05 6.15 -0.29
C ALA A 128 4.48 5.72 -1.71
N PRO A 129 5.46 6.40 -2.32
CA PRO A 129 6.00 5.98 -3.61
C PRO A 129 6.74 4.65 -3.48
N LEU A 130 6.83 3.89 -4.57
CA LEU A 130 7.58 2.63 -4.60
C LEU A 130 9.08 2.89 -4.42
N PRO A 131 9.82 2.02 -3.71
CA PRO A 131 11.28 2.01 -3.77
C PRO A 131 11.77 1.89 -5.21
N GLU A 132 12.84 2.61 -5.54
CA GLU A 132 13.35 2.67 -6.92
C GLU A 132 13.71 1.27 -7.47
N SER A 133 14.35 0.43 -6.65
CA SER A 133 14.72 -0.94 -7.02
C SER A 133 13.50 -1.80 -7.39
N LEU A 134 12.39 -1.67 -6.64
CA LEU A 134 11.15 -2.36 -6.93
C LEU A 134 10.51 -1.85 -8.22
N ARG A 135 10.46 -0.53 -8.38
CA ARG A 135 9.89 0.14 -9.55
C ARG A 135 10.59 -0.28 -10.84
N LEU A 136 11.91 -0.38 -10.82
CA LEU A 136 12.70 -0.85 -11.97
C LEU A 136 12.42 -2.33 -12.30
N LYS A 137 12.40 -3.22 -11.30
CA LYS A 137 12.00 -4.62 -11.51
C LYS A 137 10.56 -4.76 -12.03
N ALA A 138 9.66 -3.87 -11.60
CA ALA A 138 8.28 -3.84 -12.10
C ALA A 138 8.21 -3.42 -13.58
N ILE A 139 9.01 -2.44 -13.99
CA ILE A 139 9.14 -2.03 -15.41
C ILE A 139 9.62 -3.19 -16.28
N GLU A 140 10.61 -3.96 -15.83
CA GLU A 140 11.10 -5.15 -16.56
C GLU A 140 9.99 -6.20 -16.77
N ASN A 141 9.09 -6.35 -15.79
CA ASN A 141 7.97 -7.28 -15.90
C ASN A 141 6.92 -6.86 -16.94
N ILE A 142 6.80 -5.57 -17.26
CA ILE A 142 5.87 -5.08 -18.30
C ILE A 142 6.18 -5.72 -19.66
N ALA A 143 7.46 -5.97 -19.95
CA ALA A 143 7.88 -6.58 -21.22
C ALA A 143 7.34 -8.00 -21.43
N LYS A 144 6.88 -8.67 -20.36
CA LYS A 144 6.25 -10.00 -20.43
C LYS A 144 4.81 -9.95 -20.96
N ILE A 145 4.20 -8.76 -21.03
CA ILE A 145 2.85 -8.58 -21.56
C ILE A 145 2.95 -8.51 -23.08
N GLY A 146 2.35 -9.47 -23.77
CA GLY A 146 2.32 -9.61 -25.22
C GLY A 146 0.97 -10.13 -25.72
N ALA A 147 0.87 -10.30 -27.03
CA ALA A 147 -0.21 -11.04 -27.68
C ALA A 147 0.25 -12.47 -27.97
#